data_AF-A0A1I7YFB6-F1
#
_entry.id   AF-A0A1I7YFB6-F1
#
_cell.length_a   1.000
_cell.length_b   1.000
_cell.length_c   1.000
_cell.angle_alpha   90.00
_cell.angle_beta   90.00
_cell.angle_gamma   90.00
#
_symmetry.space_group_name_H-M   'P 1'
#
loop_
_entity.id
_entity.type
_entity.pdbx_description
1 polymer ?
#
loop_
_entity_poly.entity_id
_entity_poly.type
_entity_poly.pdbx_seq_one_letter_code
_entity_poly.pdbx_strand_id
1 'polypeptide(L)'
;MSANGGDAYDPQDLYPMEWKPTEQYDTQYYVGDCDYSSWDRDKAANVRERKRMCSINVAFMELRNYIPTFPYEKRLSKIDTLNLAIAYIGMLEEILATEQDPHEFLQNTVDMARQNHPNTSVWSTSDLLARLSWIDWVRLGMEPVV
;
A
#
# COMPACT_ATOMS: atom_id res chain seq x y z
N MET A 1 -66.11 2.24 -26.98
CA MET A 1 -65.27 1.33 -27.79
C MET A 1 -64.24 2.22 -28.48
N SER A 2 -62.93 2.17 -28.30
CA SER A 2 -61.99 1.43 -27.45
C SER A 2 -60.71 2.29 -27.54
N ALA A 3 -60.10 2.70 -26.43
CA ALA A 3 -58.91 2.10 -25.81
C ALA A 3 -57.56 2.49 -26.44
N ASN A 4 -56.60 2.75 -25.54
CA ASN A 4 -55.13 2.75 -25.69
C ASN A 4 -54.52 4.10 -26.12
N GLY A 5 -53.42 4.58 -25.54
CA GLY A 5 -52.39 4.04 -24.64
C GLY A 5 -51.28 5.13 -24.67
N GLY A 6 -50.66 5.53 -23.57
CA GLY A 6 -49.62 4.72 -22.95
C GLY A 6 -48.39 4.64 -23.86
N ASP A 7 -47.30 5.27 -23.41
CA ASP A 7 -45.90 4.99 -23.79
C ASP A 7 -45.37 5.71 -25.05
N ALA A 8 -44.15 6.25 -25.10
CA ALA A 8 -43.03 6.30 -24.17
C ALA A 8 -42.15 7.49 -24.57
N TYR A 9 -41.33 7.99 -23.65
CA TYR A 9 -40.11 8.70 -24.02
C TYR A 9 -39.32 7.82 -25.01
N ASP A 10 -38.96 8.36 -26.17
CA ASP A 10 -38.06 7.69 -27.12
C ASP A 10 -36.63 7.74 -26.55
N PRO A 11 -35.98 6.58 -26.28
CA PRO A 11 -34.63 6.54 -25.74
C PRO A 11 -33.54 7.09 -26.69
N GLN A 12 -33.88 7.54 -27.90
CA GLN A 12 -32.92 8.04 -28.89
C GLN A 12 -32.50 9.52 -28.72
N ASP A 13 -33.09 10.26 -27.78
CA ASP A 13 -32.67 11.64 -27.44
C ASP A 13 -31.42 11.71 -26.53
N LEU A 14 -30.91 10.56 -26.08
CA LEU A 14 -29.62 10.46 -25.39
C LEU A 14 -28.56 9.98 -26.37
N TYR A 15 -27.96 10.96 -27.08
CA TYR A 15 -26.79 10.88 -27.95
C TYR A 15 -25.94 9.61 -27.82
N PRO A 16 -25.48 9.10 -28.98
CA PRO A 16 -24.04 9.17 -29.21
C PRO A 16 -23.77 9.95 -30.49
N MET A 17 -22.98 11.03 -30.38
CA MET A 17 -22.21 11.57 -31.50
C MET A 17 -21.25 10.47 -31.96
N GLU A 18 -21.74 9.60 -32.83
CA GLU A 18 -20.94 8.62 -33.55
C GLU A 18 -20.08 9.41 -34.54
N TRP A 19 -18.80 9.55 -34.23
CA TRP A 19 -17.85 10.23 -35.08
C TRP A 19 -17.70 9.47 -36.40
N LYS A 20 -18.36 9.97 -37.45
CA LYS A 20 -18.05 9.58 -38.83
C LYS A 20 -16.95 10.51 -39.35
N PRO A 21 -15.81 10.00 -39.82
CA PRO A 21 -14.81 10.83 -40.47
C PRO A 21 -15.39 11.28 -41.82
N THR A 22 -15.94 12.48 -41.87
CA THR A 22 -16.33 13.11 -43.13
C THR A 22 -15.13 13.87 -43.67
N GLU A 23 -14.72 13.47 -44.87
CA GLU A 23 -13.64 14.11 -45.63
C GLU A 23 -13.85 15.63 -45.70
N GLN A 24 -12.73 16.35 -45.56
CA GLN A 24 -12.59 17.73 -45.99
C GLN A 24 -13.40 18.78 -45.20
N TYR A 25 -13.22 18.83 -43.88
CA TYR A 25 -13.47 20.05 -43.11
C TYR A 25 -12.18 20.84 -42.98
N ASP A 26 -12.25 22.05 -43.51
CA ASP A 26 -11.26 23.11 -43.42
C ASP A 26 -10.85 23.35 -41.96
N THR A 27 -9.56 23.15 -41.66
CA THR A 27 -8.97 23.21 -40.32
C THR A 27 -8.84 24.63 -39.76
N GLN A 28 -9.78 25.53 -40.06
CA GLN A 28 -9.66 26.95 -39.77
C GLN A 28 -10.55 27.48 -38.63
N TYR A 29 -11.31 26.64 -37.91
CA TYR A 29 -12.13 27.11 -36.78
C TYR A 29 -12.01 26.21 -35.53
N TYR A 30 -11.46 26.81 -34.45
CA TYR A 30 -11.24 26.30 -33.08
C TYR A 30 -10.13 25.28 -32.84
N VAL A 31 -8.91 25.58 -33.30
CA VAL A 31 -7.74 25.29 -32.46
C VAL A 31 -7.51 26.57 -31.66
N GLY A 32 -8.25 26.76 -30.56
CA GLY A 32 -7.82 27.74 -29.57
C GLY A 32 -6.42 27.33 -29.15
N ASP A 33 -5.47 28.28 -29.17
CA ASP A 33 -4.05 28.07 -28.88
C ASP A 33 -3.87 27.29 -27.57
N CYS A 34 -3.95 25.97 -27.64
CA CYS A 34 -3.59 25.11 -26.54
C CYS A 34 -2.09 25.34 -26.41
N ASP A 35 -1.69 25.86 -25.25
CA ASP A 35 -0.29 26.03 -24.92
C ASP A 35 0.37 24.65 -24.96
N TYR A 36 0.87 24.26 -26.14
CA TYR A 36 1.58 23.01 -26.37
C TYR A 36 2.80 22.93 -25.44
N SER A 37 3.37 24.09 -25.07
CA SER A 37 4.43 24.17 -24.07
C SER A 37 3.93 23.76 -22.67
N SER A 38 2.67 24.06 -22.31
CA SER A 38 2.04 23.56 -21.08
C SER A 38 1.87 22.06 -21.11
N TRP A 39 1.40 21.49 -22.22
CA TRP A 39 1.16 20.04 -22.32
C TRP A 39 2.45 19.21 -22.22
N ASP A 40 3.55 19.71 -22.83
CA ASP A 40 4.84 19.05 -22.71
C ASP A 40 5.47 19.23 -21.32
N ARG A 41 5.21 20.37 -20.65
CA ARG A 41 5.55 20.55 -19.23
C ARG A 41 4.77 19.58 -18.33
N ASP A 42 3.47 19.38 -18.58
CA ASP A 42 2.62 18.48 -17.82
C ASP A 42 3.02 17.02 -18.03
N LYS A 43 3.31 16.61 -19.28
CA LYS A 43 3.89 15.29 -19.58
C LYS A 43 5.23 15.10 -18.87
N ALA A 44 6.12 16.08 -18.92
CA ALA A 44 7.41 16.02 -18.23
C ALA A 44 7.23 15.94 -16.71
N ALA A 45 6.27 16.67 -16.14
CA ALA A 45 5.93 16.61 -14.72
C ALA A 45 5.39 15.23 -14.31
N ASN A 46 4.45 14.67 -15.09
CA ASN A 46 3.88 13.35 -14.86
C ASN A 46 4.94 12.23 -14.94
N VAL A 47 5.87 12.33 -15.89
CA VAL A 47 7.00 11.38 -15.99
C VAL A 47 7.90 11.47 -14.76
N ARG A 48 8.22 12.68 -14.29
CA ARG A 48 9.01 12.86 -13.06
C ARG A 48 8.31 12.26 -11.85
N GLU A 49 7.01 12.52 -11.68
CA GLU A 49 6.28 11.99 -10.53
C GLU A 49 6.16 10.46 -10.58
N ARG A 50 5.95 9.88 -11.77
CA ARG A 50 5.98 8.42 -11.95
C ARG A 50 7.32 7.82 -11.55
N LYS A 51 8.45 8.46 -11.92
CA LYS A 51 9.79 8.04 -11.50
C LYS A 51 9.96 8.14 -9.98
N ARG A 52 9.50 9.23 -9.36
CA ARG A 52 9.52 9.40 -7.89
C ARG A 52 8.73 8.30 -7.20
N MET A 53 7.51 8.02 -7.66
CA MET A 53 6.66 6.95 -7.13
C MET A 53 7.26 5.56 -7.33
N CYS A 54 7.91 5.31 -8.48
CA CYS A 54 8.63 4.06 -8.73
C CYS A 54 9.75 3.87 -7.69
N SER A 55 10.58 4.89 -7.46
CA SER A 55 11.64 4.86 -6.45
C SER A 55 11.12 4.56 -5.06
N ILE A 56 9.99 5.16 -4.66
CA ILE A 56 9.35 4.89 -3.36
C ILE A 56 8.87 3.45 -3.28
N ASN A 57 8.24 2.94 -4.34
CA ASN A 57 7.74 1.55 -4.36
C ASN A 57 8.88 0.52 -4.30
N VAL A 58 10.04 0.81 -4.90
CA VAL A 58 11.25 -0.01 -4.79
C VAL A 58 11.76 -0.03 -3.34
N ALA A 59 11.90 1.12 -2.69
CA ALA A 59 12.29 1.19 -1.28
C ALA A 59 11.31 0.44 -0.36
N PHE A 60 10.02 0.52 -0.65
CA PHE A 60 8.99 -0.25 0.06
C PHE A 60 9.11 -1.76 -0.17
N MET A 61 9.59 -2.22 -1.33
CA MET A 61 9.85 -3.64 -1.56
C MET A 61 11.09 -4.09 -0.78
N GLU A 62 12.14 -3.28 -0.77
CA GLU A 62 13.34 -3.54 -0.01
C GLU A 62 13.06 -3.63 1.49
N LEU A 63 12.28 -2.70 2.05
CA LEU A 63 11.87 -2.74 3.45
C LEU A 63 11.16 -4.06 3.80
N ARG A 64 10.30 -4.58 2.91
CA ARG A 64 9.58 -5.85 3.15
C ARG A 64 10.50 -7.05 3.26
N ASN A 65 11.70 -7.02 2.68
CA ASN A 65 12.68 -8.11 2.80
C ASN A 65 13.29 -8.24 4.20
N TYR A 66 13.09 -7.23 5.06
CA TYR A 66 13.56 -7.22 6.46
C TYR A 66 12.43 -7.43 7.46
N ILE A 67 11.19 -7.45 7.00
CA ILE A 67 10.03 -7.65 7.86
C ILE A 67 9.76 -9.15 7.99
N PRO A 68 9.51 -9.66 9.22
CA PRO A 68 9.11 -11.05 9.40
C PRO A 68 7.78 -11.28 8.68
N THR A 69 7.75 -12.22 7.74
CA THR A 69 6.57 -12.54 6.92
C THR A 69 6.39 -14.06 6.82
N PHE A 70 5.15 -14.51 6.65
CA PHE A 70 4.90 -15.94 6.45
C PHE A 70 5.40 -16.41 5.07
N PRO A 71 5.81 -17.68 4.89
CA PRO A 71 6.35 -18.22 3.63
C PRO A 71 5.43 -18.06 2.42
N TYR A 72 4.12 -17.88 2.66
CA TYR A 72 3.09 -17.69 1.64
C TYR A 72 2.20 -16.47 1.95
N GLU A 73 2.70 -15.50 2.73
CA GLU A 73 1.92 -14.32 3.09
C GLU A 73 1.61 -13.48 1.85
N LYS A 74 0.38 -12.97 1.78
CA LYS A 74 0.07 -11.91 0.82
C LYS A 74 0.95 -10.70 1.11
N ARG A 75 1.36 -9.99 0.06
CA ARG A 75 2.08 -8.72 0.20
C ARG A 75 1.35 -7.76 1.16
N LEU A 76 2.02 -7.38 2.23
CA LEU A 76 1.54 -6.41 3.22
C LEU A 76 1.23 -5.05 2.57
N SER A 77 0.16 -4.40 3.05
CA SER A 77 -0.19 -3.04 2.62
C SER A 77 0.90 -2.04 3.04
N LYS A 78 0.89 -0.82 2.49
CA LYS A 78 1.89 0.20 2.86
C LYS A 78 1.84 0.54 4.35
N ILE A 79 0.64 0.63 4.93
CA ILE A 79 0.47 0.95 6.34
C ILE A 79 0.91 -0.21 7.23
N ASP A 80 0.55 -1.46 6.89
CA ASP A 80 0.96 -2.63 7.67
C ASP A 80 2.48 -2.81 7.63
N THR A 81 3.10 -2.58 6.47
CA THR A 81 4.57 -2.61 6.31
C THR A 81 5.23 -1.62 7.27
N LEU A 82 4.71 -0.39 7.38
CA LEU A 82 5.29 0.64 8.25
C LEU A 82 5.05 0.31 9.73
N ASN A 83 3.83 -0.06 10.11
CA ASN A 83 3.49 -0.40 11.50
C ASN A 83 4.31 -1.58 12.00
N LEU A 84 4.43 -2.63 11.18
CA LEU A 84 5.19 -3.82 11.53
C LEU A 84 6.69 -3.52 11.60
N ALA A 85 7.22 -2.68 10.71
CA ALA A 85 8.61 -2.24 10.79
C ALA A 85 8.91 -1.46 12.08
N ILE A 86 8.02 -0.53 12.48
CA ILE A 86 8.16 0.25 13.72
C ILE A 86 8.14 -0.68 14.94
N ALA A 87 7.16 -1.58 15.00
CA ALA A 87 7.06 -2.54 16.10
C ALA A 87 8.29 -3.46 16.14
N TYR A 88 8.73 -3.97 14.98
CA TYR A 88 9.87 -4.87 14.92
C TYR A 88 11.18 -4.21 15.36
N ILE A 89 11.42 -2.95 14.95
CA ILE A 89 12.57 -2.18 15.42
C ILE A 89 12.49 -1.99 16.94
N GLY A 90 11.35 -1.56 17.48
CA GLY A 90 11.20 -1.35 18.93
C GLY A 90 11.45 -2.62 19.76
N MET A 91 11.01 -3.77 19.26
CA MET A 91 11.31 -5.07 19.88
C MET A 91 12.81 -5.36 19.89
N LEU A 92 13.48 -5.20 18.74
CA LEU A 92 14.92 -5.45 18.63
C LEU A 92 15.74 -4.47 19.50
N GLU A 93 15.31 -3.21 19.60
CA GLU A 93 15.93 -2.21 20.48
C GLU A 93 15.83 -2.61 21.95
N GLU A 94 14.67 -3.08 22.41
CA GLU A 94 14.50 -3.54 23.80
C GLU A 94 15.29 -4.84 24.08
N ILE A 95 15.36 -5.77 23.11
CA ILE A 95 16.22 -6.96 23.23
C ILE A 95 17.68 -6.55 23.40
N LEU A 96 18.16 -5.57 22.61
CA LEU A 96 19.55 -5.10 22.69
C LEU A 96 19.86 -4.28 23.95
N ALA A 97 18.85 -3.64 24.54
CA ALA A 97 19.00 -2.81 25.74
C ALA A 97 18.97 -3.62 27.05
N THR A 98 18.42 -4.83 27.02
CA THR A 98 18.35 -5.70 28.20
C THR A 98 19.60 -6.58 28.31
N GLU A 99 20.07 -6.82 29.54
CA GLU A 99 21.14 -7.80 29.82
C GLU A 99 20.59 -9.24 29.98
N GLN A 100 19.28 -9.41 29.79
CA GLN A 100 18.61 -10.69 29.89
C GLN A 100 18.79 -11.50 28.61
N ASP A 101 18.62 -12.81 28.73
CA ASP A 101 18.54 -13.66 27.56
C ASP A 101 17.34 -13.22 26.67
N PRO A 102 17.53 -13.03 25.35
CA PRO A 102 16.47 -12.58 24.45
C PRO A 102 15.22 -13.45 24.48
N HIS A 103 15.37 -14.76 24.70
CA HIS A 103 14.25 -15.68 24.78
C HIS A 103 13.45 -15.46 26.06
N GLU A 104 14.12 -15.29 27.20
CA GLU A 104 13.48 -14.99 28.48
C GLU A 104 12.74 -13.65 28.43
N PHE A 105 13.37 -12.61 27.87
CA PHE A 105 12.76 -11.31 27.69
C PHE A 105 11.50 -11.37 26.82
N LEU A 106 11.58 -12.02 25.66
CA LEU A 106 10.45 -12.15 24.74
C LEU A 106 9.31 -12.97 25.36
N GLN A 107 9.63 -14.06 26.06
CA GLN A 107 8.62 -14.89 26.73
C GLN A 107 7.87 -14.09 27.80
N ASN A 108 8.60 -13.40 28.67
CA ASN A 108 8.01 -12.52 29.68
C ASN A 108 7.12 -11.44 29.05
N THR A 109 7.58 -10.83 27.95
CA THR A 109 6.82 -9.77 27.27
C THR A 109 5.56 -10.29 26.61
N VAL A 110 5.64 -11.46 25.97
CA VAL A 110 4.47 -12.16 25.39
C VAL A 110 3.46 -12.47 26.49
N ASP A 111 3.91 -12.97 27.64
CA ASP A 111 3.04 -13.32 28.76
C ASP A 111 2.37 -12.09 29.39
N MET A 112 3.10 -10.97 29.50
CA MET A 112 2.54 -9.68 29.91
C MET A 112 1.47 -9.18 28.93
N ALA A 113 1.73 -9.27 27.62
CA ALA A 113 0.79 -8.88 26.58
C ALA A 113 -0.50 -9.74 26.63
N ARG A 114 -0.37 -11.06 26.85
CA ARG A 114 -1.52 -11.98 27.04
C ARG A 114 -2.38 -11.62 28.25
N GLN A 115 -1.75 -11.12 29.31
CA GLN A 115 -2.42 -10.73 30.55
C GLN A 115 -2.99 -9.30 30.50
N ASN A 116 -2.86 -8.59 29.36
CA ASN A 116 -3.23 -7.17 29.22
C ASN A 116 -2.60 -6.29 30.31
N HIS A 117 -1.34 -6.56 30.65
CA HIS A 117 -0.66 -5.82 31.71
C HIS A 117 -0.47 -4.35 31.29
N PRO A 118 -0.69 -3.35 32.17
CA PRO A 118 -0.59 -1.93 31.82
C PRO A 118 0.83 -1.50 31.44
N ASN A 119 1.85 -2.28 31.79
CA ASN A 119 3.25 -2.04 31.43
C ASN A 119 3.73 -2.89 30.24
N THR A 120 2.80 -3.30 29.37
CA THR A 120 3.11 -4.02 28.13
C THR A 120 3.84 -3.09 27.15
N SER A 121 4.92 -3.58 26.53
CA SER A 121 5.70 -2.79 25.58
C SER A 121 4.86 -2.38 24.37
N VAL A 122 5.05 -1.14 23.90
CA VAL A 122 4.25 -0.55 22.81
C VAL A 122 4.38 -1.35 21.49
N TRP A 123 5.53 -2.01 21.28
CA TRP A 123 5.77 -2.82 20.09
C TRP A 123 5.02 -4.15 20.08
N SER A 124 4.48 -4.63 21.22
CA SER A 124 3.89 -5.98 21.34
C SER A 124 2.49 -6.07 20.74
N THR A 125 2.36 -5.67 19.49
CA THR A 125 1.13 -5.79 18.72
C THR A 125 0.81 -7.26 18.44
N SER A 126 -0.48 -7.62 18.40
CA SER A 126 -0.90 -9.00 18.10
C SER A 126 -0.31 -9.53 16.79
N ASP A 127 -0.16 -8.63 15.82
CA ASP A 127 0.37 -8.92 14.49
C ASP A 127 1.88 -9.26 14.53
N LEU A 128 2.70 -8.53 15.30
CA LEU A 128 4.10 -8.87 15.50
C LEU A 128 4.27 -10.15 16.33
N LEU A 129 3.49 -10.29 17.41
CA LEU A 129 3.55 -11.47 18.29
C LEU A 129 3.25 -12.77 17.54
N ALA A 130 2.29 -12.74 16.61
CA ALA A 130 1.96 -13.89 15.77
C ALA A 130 3.08 -14.29 14.79
N ARG A 131 4.06 -13.40 14.55
CA ARG A 131 5.17 -13.62 13.62
C ARG A 131 6.50 -13.93 14.30
N LEU A 132 6.56 -13.99 15.63
CA LEU A 132 7.82 -14.24 16.34
C LEU A 132 8.50 -15.55 15.94
N SER A 133 7.72 -16.62 15.72
CA SER A 133 8.23 -17.93 15.27
C SER A 133 8.70 -17.94 13.81
N TRP A 134 8.48 -16.84 13.08
CA TRP A 134 8.85 -16.69 11.67
C TRP A 134 10.01 -15.71 11.49
N ILE A 135 10.53 -15.14 12.57
CA ILE A 135 11.74 -14.34 12.54
C ILE A 135 12.92 -15.26 12.27
N ASP A 136 13.77 -14.86 11.33
CA ASP A 136 15.04 -15.53 11.05
C ASP A 136 16.07 -15.14 12.12
N TRP A 137 15.96 -15.78 13.29
CA TRP A 137 16.86 -15.57 14.42
C TRP A 137 18.31 -15.93 14.07
N VAL A 138 18.51 -16.91 13.17
CA VAL A 138 19.84 -17.33 12.71
C VAL A 138 20.53 -16.19 11.94
N ARG A 139 19.79 -15.48 11.08
CA ARG A 139 20.31 -14.27 10.41
C ARG A 139 20.67 -13.15 11.37
N LEU A 140 20.06 -13.13 12.57
CA LEU A 140 20.39 -12.20 13.65
C LEU A 140 21.51 -12.70 14.56
N GLY A 141 22.08 -13.89 14.31
CA GLY A 141 23.12 -14.48 15.16
C GLY A 141 22.60 -14.98 16.52
N MET A 142 21.29 -15.17 16.65
CA MET A 142 20.64 -15.72 17.84
C MET A 142 20.16 -17.15 17.57
N GLU A 143 20.04 -17.97 18.62
CA GLU A 143 19.36 -19.26 18.48
C GLU A 143 17.85 -19.04 18.23
N PRO A 144 17.16 -19.94 17.51
CA PRO A 144 15.74 -19.77 17.21
C PRO A 144 14.89 -19.72 18.48
N VAL A 145 14.11 -18.65 18.64
CA VAL A 145 13.12 -18.53 19.71
C VAL A 145 11.88 -19.35 19.30
N VAL A 146 11.85 -20.61 19.76
CA VAL A 146 10.82 -21.66 19.54
C VAL A 146 10.88 -22.41 18.22
#